data_AF-A0A8S0FNU7-F1
#
_entry.id   AF-A0A8S0FNU7-F1
#
_cell.length_a   1.000
_cell.length_b   1.000
_cell.length_c   1.000
_cell.angle_alpha   90.00
_cell.angle_beta   90.00
_cell.angle_gamma   90.00
#
_symmetry.space_group_name_H-M   'P 1'
#
loop_
_entity.id
_entity.type
_entity.pdbx_description
1 polymer ?
#
loop_
_entity_poly.entity_id
_entity_poly.type
_entity_poly.pdbx_seq_one_letter_code
_entity_poly.pdbx_strand_id
1 'polypeptide(L)'
;MSLIEGRRGLRRRPLWEFEIDTARQQLNLQFGTRDLVGFGVENAPRGLCAAGCLLQYAKDTQRTTLPHIRSITMERQQDSIIMDAATRRNLEITQNLAGGAENTLASVLDCTVTPMGSRMLKRWLHMPVRDTRVLLERQQTIGALQDFTAELQPVLRQVRWATWNVFWRVWRCVPLAHAIWPVCVTLSSNCRSCVRS
;
A
#
# COMPACT_ATOMS: atom_id res chain seq x y z
N MET A 1 -28.50 -10.21 -0.45
CA MET A 1 -27.34 -9.94 0.45
C MET A 1 -26.46 -11.20 0.70
N SER A 2 -26.67 -12.34 0.02
CA SER A 2 -26.00 -13.62 0.31
C SER A 2 -24.65 -13.86 -0.39
N LEU A 3 -24.24 -13.00 -1.35
CA LEU A 3 -23.06 -13.25 -2.19
C LEU A 3 -21.69 -13.03 -1.49
N ILE A 4 -21.68 -12.40 -0.31
CA ILE A 4 -20.43 -11.92 0.33
C ILE A 4 -20.20 -12.57 1.71
N GLU A 5 -21.23 -13.16 2.33
CA GLU A 5 -21.21 -13.64 3.72
C GLU A 5 -20.19 -14.78 3.96
N GLY A 6 -19.85 -15.57 2.95
CA GLY A 6 -18.89 -16.67 3.06
C GLY A 6 -17.41 -16.27 2.90
N ARG A 7 -17.09 -15.00 2.65
CA ARG A 7 -15.69 -14.57 2.42
C ARG A 7 -14.95 -14.43 3.75
N ARG A 8 -13.89 -15.24 3.92
CA ARG A 8 -12.97 -15.11 5.06
C ARG A 8 -12.40 -13.69 5.12
N GLY A 9 -12.39 -13.08 6.30
CA GLY A 9 -11.93 -11.71 6.51
C GLY A 9 -13.01 -10.63 6.46
N LEU A 10 -14.26 -10.99 6.13
CA LEU A 10 -15.35 -10.01 6.18
C LEU A 10 -15.64 -9.59 7.62
N ARG A 11 -15.78 -8.28 7.84
CA ARG A 11 -16.16 -7.68 9.11
C ARG A 11 -17.29 -6.70 8.89
N ARG A 12 -18.46 -7.00 9.47
CA ARG A 12 -19.60 -6.09 9.46
C ARG A 12 -19.35 -4.99 10.49
N ARG A 13 -19.46 -3.74 10.07
CA ARG A 13 -19.36 -2.55 10.92
C ARG A 13 -20.67 -1.78 10.88
N PRO A 14 -21.05 -1.12 11.97
CA PRO A 14 -22.30 -0.40 12.04
C PRO A 14 -22.22 0.94 11.27
N LEU A 15 -23.37 1.46 10.81
CA LEU A 15 -23.42 2.59 9.88
C LEU A 15 -22.87 3.90 10.45
N TRP A 16 -22.98 4.11 11.76
CA TRP A 16 -22.51 5.32 12.44
C TRP A 16 -20.99 5.49 12.40
N GLU A 17 -20.22 4.42 12.17
CA GLU A 17 -18.76 4.54 11.96
C GLU A 17 -18.38 5.08 10.58
N PHE A 18 -19.33 5.15 9.66
CA PHE A 18 -19.15 5.73 8.32
C PHE A 18 -19.71 7.16 8.24
N GLU A 19 -19.97 7.80 9.38
CA GLU A 19 -20.43 9.18 9.45
C GLU A 19 -19.29 10.16 9.07
N ILE A 20 -19.60 11.18 8.27
CA ILE A 20 -18.60 12.03 7.61
C ILE A 20 -17.93 13.02 8.58
N ASP A 21 -18.69 13.60 9.50
CA ASP A 21 -18.19 14.61 10.43
C ASP A 21 -17.23 13.97 11.44
N THR A 22 -17.60 12.78 11.93
CA THR A 22 -16.78 11.92 12.78
C THR A 22 -15.51 11.51 12.04
N ALA A 23 -15.62 11.07 10.78
CA ALA A 23 -14.46 10.69 9.98
C ALA A 23 -13.47 11.87 9.80
N ARG A 24 -13.98 13.05 9.44
CA ARG A 24 -13.16 14.27 9.31
C ARG A 24 -12.47 14.63 10.61
N GLN A 25 -13.21 14.63 11.73
CA GLN A 25 -12.66 14.94 13.05
C GLN A 25 -11.55 13.96 13.44
N GLN A 26 -11.74 12.66 13.22
CA GLN A 26 -10.74 11.64 13.52
C GLN A 26 -9.50 11.71 12.64
N LEU A 27 -9.67 12.00 11.34
CA LEU A 27 -8.56 12.13 10.39
C LEU A 27 -7.73 13.39 10.67
N ASN A 28 -8.38 14.53 10.90
CA ASN A 28 -7.71 15.77 11.28
C ASN A 28 -6.94 15.63 12.59
N LEU A 29 -7.53 14.96 13.60
CA LEU A 29 -6.85 14.67 14.86
C LEU A 29 -5.62 13.77 14.66
N GLN A 30 -5.72 12.76 13.79
CA GLN A 30 -4.61 11.84 13.50
C GLN A 30 -3.46 12.52 12.75
N PHE A 31 -3.76 13.43 11.81
CA PHE A 31 -2.76 14.13 11.02
C PHE A 31 -2.26 15.43 11.66
N GLY A 32 -2.94 15.92 12.70
CA GLY A 32 -2.62 17.21 13.33
C GLY A 32 -2.94 18.40 12.41
N THR A 33 -3.92 18.25 11.52
CA THR A 33 -4.32 19.27 10.54
C THR A 33 -5.67 19.89 10.89
N ARG A 34 -5.92 21.12 10.43
CA ARG A 34 -7.22 21.80 10.61
C ARG A 34 -8.25 21.30 9.58
N ASP A 35 -7.81 21.05 8.36
CA ASP A 35 -8.61 20.53 7.26
C ASP A 35 -7.82 19.49 6.45
N LEU A 36 -8.48 18.82 5.50
CA LEU A 36 -7.87 17.80 4.65
C LEU A 36 -7.60 18.31 3.21
N VAL A 37 -7.61 19.64 3.02
CA VAL A 37 -7.38 20.28 1.72
C VAL A 37 -5.99 19.98 1.20
N GLY A 38 -4.98 20.04 2.08
CA GLY A 38 -3.58 19.73 1.73
C GLY A 38 -3.34 18.28 1.28
N PHE A 39 -4.23 17.35 1.62
CA PHE A 39 -4.17 15.96 1.18
C PHE A 39 -4.95 15.69 -0.11
N GLY A 40 -5.72 16.67 -0.60
CA GLY A 40 -6.54 16.54 -1.80
C GLY A 40 -7.72 15.57 -1.68
N VAL A 41 -8.14 15.24 -0.45
CA VAL A 41 -9.24 14.29 -0.15
C VAL A 41 -10.52 14.96 0.31
N GLU A 42 -10.50 16.28 0.58
CA GLU A 42 -11.64 17.03 1.11
C GLU A 42 -12.91 16.90 0.25
N ASN A 43 -12.73 16.81 -1.08
CA ASN A 43 -13.81 16.69 -2.05
C ASN A 43 -14.32 15.24 -2.24
N ALA A 44 -13.87 14.28 -1.42
CA ALA A 44 -14.20 12.86 -1.57
C ALA A 44 -14.93 12.30 -0.33
N PRO A 45 -16.16 12.74 -0.02
CA PRO A 45 -16.86 12.38 1.21
C PRO A 45 -17.04 10.87 1.38
N ARG A 46 -17.34 10.13 0.30
CA ARG A 46 -17.45 8.67 0.32
C ARG A 46 -16.16 7.97 0.73
N GLY A 47 -15.02 8.49 0.27
CA GLY A 47 -13.70 7.99 0.64
C GLY A 47 -13.36 8.32 2.09
N LEU A 48 -13.71 9.52 2.54
CA LEU A 48 -13.51 9.97 3.92
C LEU A 48 -14.30 9.11 4.92
N CYS A 49 -15.58 8.82 4.66
CA CYS A 49 -16.39 7.92 5.49
C CYS A 49 -15.72 6.55 5.68
N ALA A 50 -15.21 5.95 4.60
CA ALA A 50 -14.53 4.67 4.66
C ALA A 50 -13.17 4.76 5.40
N ALA A 51 -12.42 5.84 5.17
CA ALA A 51 -11.15 6.09 5.85
C ALA A 51 -11.33 6.32 7.36
N GLY A 52 -12.39 7.00 7.77
CA GLY A 52 -12.76 7.20 9.17
C GLY A 52 -13.01 5.88 9.89
N CYS A 53 -13.88 5.02 9.34
CA CYS A 53 -14.15 3.68 9.88
C CYS A 53 -12.85 2.84 9.98
N LEU A 54 -12.02 2.86 8.93
CA LEU A 54 -10.75 2.12 8.91
C LEU A 54 -9.77 2.62 9.98
N LEU A 55 -9.65 3.94 10.14
CA LEU A 55 -8.79 4.53 11.16
C LEU A 55 -9.27 4.20 12.57
N GLN A 56 -10.58 4.26 12.81
CA GLN A 56 -11.17 3.87 14.09
C GLN A 56 -10.87 2.40 14.41
N TYR A 57 -11.07 1.51 13.44
CA TYR A 57 -10.73 0.10 13.60
C TYR A 57 -9.23 -0.13 13.88
N ALA A 58 -8.34 0.62 13.21
CA ALA A 58 -6.90 0.55 13.46
C ALA A 58 -6.54 1.01 14.88
N LYS A 59 -7.16 2.10 15.37
CA LYS A 59 -6.99 2.59 16.75
C LYS A 59 -7.51 1.58 17.77
N ASP A 60 -8.68 0.99 17.54
CA ASP A 60 -9.31 0.02 18.46
C ASP A 60 -8.50 -1.27 18.59
N THR A 61 -7.90 -1.73 17.48
CA THR A 61 -7.11 -2.96 17.44
C THR A 61 -5.71 -2.78 18.01
N GLN A 62 -5.03 -1.67 17.71
CA GLN A 62 -3.67 -1.42 18.19
C GLN A 62 -3.62 -0.81 19.60
N ARG A 63 -4.68 -0.12 20.03
CA ARG A 63 -4.82 0.59 21.32
C ARG A 63 -3.62 1.46 21.70
N THR A 64 -2.90 1.92 20.69
CA THR A 64 -1.69 2.74 20.80
C THR A 64 -1.76 3.86 19.78
N THR A 65 -0.97 4.93 20.00
CA THR A 65 -0.86 6.00 19.01
C THR A 65 -0.22 5.44 17.73
N LEU A 66 -0.70 5.89 16.57
CA LEU A 66 -0.24 5.43 15.26
C LEU A 66 0.58 6.53 14.55
N PRO A 67 1.76 6.92 15.07
CA PRO A 67 2.52 8.06 14.54
C PRO A 67 3.10 7.84 13.14
N HIS A 68 3.01 6.62 12.60
CA HIS A 68 3.46 6.26 11.25
C HIS A 68 2.42 6.57 10.18
N ILE A 69 1.13 6.69 10.54
CA ILE A 69 0.06 7.07 9.63
C ILE A 69 -0.03 8.60 9.66
N ARG A 70 0.70 9.24 8.74
CA ARG A 70 0.89 10.71 8.72
C ARG A 70 0.15 11.42 7.60
N SER A 71 -0.39 10.66 6.66
CA SER A 71 -0.93 11.23 5.44
C SER A 71 -1.87 10.24 4.76
N ILE A 72 -2.76 10.80 3.95
CA ILE A 72 -3.75 10.09 3.14
C ILE A 72 -3.68 10.64 1.72
N THR A 73 -3.96 9.79 0.73
CA THR A 73 -3.94 10.17 -0.68
C THR A 73 -5.14 9.57 -1.38
N MET A 74 -5.82 10.37 -2.19
CA MET A 74 -6.88 9.89 -3.06
C MET A 74 -6.26 9.27 -4.32
N GLU A 75 -6.50 7.98 -4.54
CA GLU A 75 -6.18 7.35 -5.83
C GLU A 75 -7.30 7.68 -6.83
N ARG A 76 -6.98 8.40 -7.92
CA ARG A 76 -7.96 8.75 -8.94
C ARG A 76 -7.91 7.76 -10.10
N GLN A 77 -9.07 7.52 -10.69
CA GLN A 77 -9.23 6.65 -11.86
C GLN A 77 -8.38 7.09 -13.06
N GLN A 78 -8.15 8.39 -13.22
CA GLN A 78 -7.36 8.95 -14.31
C GLN A 78 -5.84 8.84 -14.12
N ASP A 79 -5.37 8.51 -12.91
CA ASP A 79 -3.94 8.48 -12.59
C ASP A 79 -3.31 7.13 -12.96
N SER A 80 -4.14 6.09 -13.09
CA SER A 80 -3.70 4.73 -13.39
C SER A 80 -4.53 4.06 -14.47
N ILE A 81 -3.97 3.03 -15.10
CA ILE A 81 -4.73 2.21 -16.06
C ILE A 81 -5.65 1.28 -15.27
N ILE A 82 -6.97 1.47 -15.43
CA ILE A 82 -7.96 0.60 -14.80
C ILE A 82 -8.02 -0.71 -15.57
N MET A 83 -7.59 -1.79 -14.90
CA MET A 83 -7.78 -3.16 -15.38
C MET A 83 -8.91 -3.81 -14.59
N ASP A 84 -9.89 -4.38 -15.30
CA ASP A 84 -10.95 -5.19 -14.72
C ASP A 84 -10.38 -6.52 -14.17
N ALA A 85 -11.19 -7.19 -13.34
CA ALA A 85 -10.75 -8.40 -12.66
C ALA A 85 -10.44 -9.55 -13.64
N ALA A 86 -11.14 -9.64 -14.77
CA ALA A 86 -10.89 -10.68 -15.77
C ALA A 86 -9.57 -10.41 -16.49
N THR A 87 -9.30 -9.17 -16.91
CA THR A 87 -8.01 -8.80 -17.50
C THR A 87 -6.84 -9.09 -16.56
N ARG A 88 -6.94 -8.74 -15.26
CA ARG A 88 -5.86 -9.04 -14.30
C ARG A 88 -5.58 -10.53 -14.15
N ARG A 89 -6.63 -11.36 -14.19
CA ARG A 89 -6.54 -12.82 -14.11
C ARG A 89 -5.97 -13.42 -15.39
N ASN A 90 -6.43 -12.95 -16.55
CA ASN A 90 -6.00 -13.44 -17.86
C ASN A 90 -4.55 -13.06 -18.20
N LEU A 91 -4.09 -11.91 -17.72
CA LEU A 91 -2.68 -11.48 -17.85
C LEU A 91 -1.75 -12.14 -16.83
N GLU A 92 -2.28 -12.97 -15.93
CA GLU A 92 -1.53 -13.71 -14.90
C GLU A 92 -0.47 -12.84 -14.18
N ILE A 93 -0.86 -11.62 -13.78
CA ILE A 93 0.09 -10.60 -13.32
C ILE A 93 0.88 -11.08 -12.10
N THR A 94 0.18 -11.57 -11.07
CA THR A 94 0.78 -12.12 -9.85
C THR A 94 0.29 -13.51 -9.49
N GLN A 95 -0.77 -13.97 -10.15
CA GLN A 95 -1.41 -15.26 -9.88
C GLN A 95 -1.81 -15.87 -11.22
N ASN A 96 -1.48 -17.14 -11.42
CA ASN A 96 -1.85 -17.88 -12.61
C ASN A 96 -3.33 -18.31 -12.57
N LEU A 97 -3.85 -18.83 -13.68
CA LEU A 97 -5.25 -19.25 -13.80
C LEU A 97 -5.65 -20.36 -12.81
N ALA A 98 -4.69 -21.21 -12.43
CA ALA A 98 -4.84 -22.30 -11.46
C ALA A 98 -4.72 -21.84 -9.99
N GLY A 99 -4.39 -20.57 -9.75
CA GLY A 99 -4.29 -19.97 -8.42
C GLY A 99 -2.89 -20.01 -7.78
N GLY A 100 -1.90 -20.58 -8.45
CA GLY A 100 -0.49 -20.57 -8.05
C GLY A 100 0.26 -19.28 -8.42
N ALA A 101 1.49 -19.16 -7.95
CA ALA A 101 2.37 -18.01 -8.23
C ALA A 101 3.38 -18.27 -9.37
N GLU A 102 3.46 -19.51 -9.85
CA GLU A 102 4.38 -19.92 -10.92
C GLU A 102 3.91 -19.45 -12.29
N ASN A 103 4.88 -19.20 -13.19
CA ASN A 103 4.67 -18.76 -14.58
C ASN A 103 3.86 -17.46 -14.71
N THR A 104 3.96 -16.58 -13.71
CA THR A 104 3.32 -15.26 -13.70
C THR A 104 4.27 -14.18 -14.20
N LEU A 105 3.75 -13.04 -14.66
CA LEU A 105 4.57 -11.88 -15.03
C LEU A 105 5.49 -11.45 -13.87
N ALA A 106 4.94 -11.44 -12.65
CA ALA A 106 5.71 -11.15 -11.46
C ALA A 106 6.83 -12.18 -11.23
N SER A 107 6.61 -13.47 -11.48
CA SER A 107 7.67 -14.48 -11.31
C SER A 107 8.87 -14.28 -12.24
N VAL A 108 8.64 -13.74 -13.44
CA VAL A 108 9.69 -13.45 -14.42
C VAL A 108 10.44 -12.16 -14.09
N LEU A 109 9.72 -11.11 -13.66
CA LEU A 109 10.31 -9.79 -13.41
C LEU A 109 10.89 -9.62 -11.99
N ASP A 110 10.42 -10.38 -11.01
CA ASP A 110 10.78 -10.20 -9.60
C ASP A 110 12.12 -10.87 -9.26
N CYS A 111 13.21 -10.26 -9.69
CA CYS A 111 14.57 -10.57 -9.25
C CYS A 111 15.02 -9.64 -8.10
N THR A 112 14.08 -9.10 -7.32
CA THR A 112 14.41 -8.11 -6.29
C THR A 112 15.10 -8.74 -5.08
N VAL A 113 16.11 -8.05 -4.54
CA VAL A 113 16.91 -8.55 -3.40
C VAL A 113 16.29 -8.29 -2.03
N THR A 114 15.21 -7.49 -1.96
CA THR A 114 14.52 -7.17 -0.71
C THR A 114 13.03 -7.50 -0.78
N PRO A 115 12.41 -7.99 0.32
CA PRO A 115 10.97 -8.26 0.34
C PRO A 115 10.10 -7.01 0.09
N MET A 116 10.59 -5.82 0.48
CA MET A 116 9.89 -4.56 0.22
C MET A 116 9.92 -4.21 -1.28
N GLY A 117 11.06 -4.43 -1.94
CA GLY A 117 11.19 -4.27 -3.40
C GLY A 117 10.21 -5.16 -4.16
N SER A 118 10.13 -6.45 -3.80
CA SER A 118 9.17 -7.40 -4.39
C SER A 118 7.72 -6.92 -4.26
N ARG A 119 7.32 -6.47 -3.05
CA ARG A 119 5.96 -5.92 -2.82
C ARG A 119 5.70 -4.66 -3.63
N MET A 120 6.69 -3.77 -3.73
CA MET A 120 6.58 -2.52 -4.48
C MET A 120 6.47 -2.78 -5.99
N LEU A 121 7.27 -3.70 -6.53
CA LEU A 121 7.20 -4.12 -7.93
C LEU A 121 5.82 -4.70 -8.26
N LYS A 122 5.33 -5.65 -7.44
CA LYS A 122 4.00 -6.25 -7.62
C LYS A 122 2.90 -5.20 -7.60
N ARG A 123 3.02 -4.19 -6.74
CA ARG A 123 2.08 -3.06 -6.73
C ARG A 123 2.13 -2.25 -8.02
N TRP A 124 3.32 -1.95 -8.54
CA TRP A 124 3.46 -1.20 -9.79
C TRP A 124 2.86 -1.95 -10.98
N LEU A 125 3.01 -3.29 -11.02
CA LEU A 125 2.40 -4.12 -12.05
C LEU A 125 0.86 -4.08 -12.00
N HIS A 126 0.28 -4.05 -10.80
CA HIS A 126 -1.19 -3.96 -10.62
C HIS A 126 -1.76 -2.55 -10.82
N MET A 127 -0.92 -1.51 -10.77
CA MET A 127 -1.34 -0.11 -10.87
C MET A 127 -0.41 0.67 -11.82
N PRO A 128 -0.54 0.47 -13.14
CA PRO A 128 0.27 1.18 -14.12
C PRO A 128 -0.04 2.66 -14.06
N VAL A 129 0.99 3.49 -13.93
CA VAL A 129 0.86 4.96 -13.84
C VAL A 129 0.67 5.56 -15.24
N ARG A 130 -0.18 6.58 -15.36
CA ARG A 130 -0.44 7.30 -16.62
C ARG A 130 0.39 8.57 -16.82
N ASP A 131 0.95 9.11 -15.75
CA ASP A 131 1.82 10.29 -15.80
C ASP A 131 3.12 9.99 -16.59
N THR A 132 3.24 10.61 -17.76
CA THR A 132 4.39 10.45 -18.66
C THR A 132 5.70 10.89 -18.03
N ARG A 133 5.68 11.92 -17.17
CA ARG A 133 6.90 12.40 -16.50
C ARG A 133 7.45 11.33 -15.56
N VAL A 134 6.58 10.71 -14.76
CA VAL A 134 6.96 9.61 -13.86
C VAL A 134 7.49 8.41 -14.63
N LEU A 135 6.92 8.11 -15.81
CA LEU A 135 7.40 7.02 -16.67
C LEU A 135 8.81 7.32 -17.22
N LEU A 136 9.05 8.53 -17.71
CA LEU A 136 10.36 8.96 -18.22
C LEU A 136 11.42 8.95 -17.12
N GLU A 137 11.11 9.48 -15.93
CA GLU A 137 12.01 9.45 -14.77
C GLU A 137 12.40 8.01 -14.41
N ARG A 138 11.44 7.08 -14.42
CA ARG A 138 11.70 5.65 -14.18
C ARG A 138 12.60 5.04 -15.26
N GLN A 139 12.33 5.32 -16.53
CA GLN A 139 13.15 4.81 -17.64
C GLN A 139 14.58 5.34 -17.58
N GLN A 140 14.75 6.64 -17.31
CA GLN A 140 16.07 7.26 -17.13
C GLN A 140 16.82 6.65 -15.94
N THR A 141 16.13 6.44 -14.83
CA THR A 141 16.72 5.80 -13.64
C THR A 141 17.18 4.38 -13.93
N ILE A 142 16.38 3.60 -14.67
CA ILE A 142 16.75 2.24 -15.07
C ILE A 142 17.99 2.25 -15.97
N GLY A 143 18.04 3.14 -16.97
CA GLY A 143 19.21 3.26 -17.85
C GLY A 143 20.47 3.69 -17.10
N ALA A 144 20.36 4.66 -16.19
CA ALA A 144 21.49 5.15 -15.41
C ALA A 144 22.04 4.12 -14.41
N LEU A 145 21.19 3.22 -13.89
CA LEU A 145 21.59 2.21 -12.90
C LEU A 145 21.98 0.85 -13.50
N GLN A 146 21.88 0.69 -14.82
CA GLN A 146 22.06 -0.60 -15.48
C GLN A 146 23.47 -1.17 -15.22
N ASP A 147 24.51 -0.35 -15.37
CA ASP A 147 25.91 -0.75 -15.17
C ASP A 147 26.28 -0.98 -13.69
N PHE A 148 25.58 -0.32 -12.76
CA PHE A 148 25.85 -0.40 -11.32
C PHE A 148 25.08 -1.51 -10.60
N THR A 149 24.27 -2.28 -11.33
CA THR A 149 23.35 -3.26 -10.72
C THR A 149 24.07 -4.33 -9.90
N ALA A 150 25.22 -4.81 -10.38
CA ALA A 150 26.01 -5.85 -9.70
C ALA A 150 26.60 -5.37 -8.35
N GLU A 151 26.93 -4.09 -8.24
CA GLU A 151 27.50 -3.49 -7.03
C GLU A 151 26.41 -3.12 -6.01
N LEU A 152 25.27 -2.62 -6.48
CA LEU A 152 24.18 -2.16 -5.61
C LEU A 152 23.37 -3.29 -4.99
N GLN A 153 23.15 -4.39 -5.72
CA GLN A 153 22.32 -5.50 -5.25
C GLN A 153 22.80 -6.14 -3.93
N PRO A 154 24.10 -6.43 -3.74
CA PRO A 154 24.62 -6.95 -2.47
C PRO A 154 24.39 -5.99 -1.30
N VAL A 155 24.59 -4.69 -1.51
CA VAL A 155 24.40 -3.66 -0.47
C VAL A 155 22.92 -3.56 -0.08
N LEU A 156 22.02 -3.53 -1.06
CA LEU A 156 20.58 -3.51 -0.81
C LEU A 156 20.08 -4.77 -0.11
N ARG A 157 20.70 -5.93 -0.38
CA ARG A 157 20.39 -7.18 0.33
C ARG A 157 20.70 -7.09 1.82
N GLN A 158 21.72 -6.33 2.23
CA GLN A 158 22.03 -6.12 3.64
C GLN A 158 20.93 -5.31 4.35
N VAL A 159 20.22 -4.40 3.66
CA VAL A 159 19.09 -3.65 4.26
C VAL A 159 17.94 -4.57 4.74
N ARG A 160 17.93 -5.85 4.30
CA ARG A 160 16.97 -6.87 4.71
C ARG A 160 16.88 -7.09 6.22
N TRP A 161 17.99 -7.05 6.97
CA TRP A 161 17.98 -7.32 8.42
C TRP A 161 17.45 -6.14 9.24
N ALA A 162 17.72 -4.91 8.83
CA ALA A 162 17.22 -3.69 9.49
C ALA A 162 15.70 -3.49 9.28
N THR A 163 15.17 -3.93 8.13
CA THR A 163 13.76 -3.78 7.76
C THR A 163 12.85 -4.91 8.27
N TRP A 164 13.39 -6.10 8.54
CA TRP A 164 12.63 -7.20 9.14
C TRP A 164 12.12 -6.87 10.55
N ASN A 165 12.92 -6.20 11.38
CA ASN A 165 12.49 -5.77 12.72
C ASN A 165 11.35 -4.74 12.69
N VAL A 166 11.27 -3.89 11.66
CA VAL A 166 10.17 -2.92 11.50
C VAL A 166 8.89 -3.62 11.03
N PHE A 167 9.00 -4.58 10.11
CA PHE A 167 7.86 -5.37 9.61
C PHE A 167 7.30 -6.31 10.68
N TRP A 168 8.16 -7.04 11.41
CA TRP A 168 7.77 -8.07 12.37
C TRP A 168 7.21 -7.50 13.69
N ARG A 169 7.70 -6.33 14.13
CA ARG A 169 7.20 -5.66 15.36
C ARG A 169 5.80 -5.06 15.18
N VAL A 170 5.44 -4.66 13.94
CA VAL A 170 4.08 -4.24 13.57
C VAL A 170 3.15 -5.45 13.41
N TRP A 171 3.67 -6.59 12.93
CA TRP A 171 2.86 -7.79 12.69
C TRP A 171 2.51 -8.62 13.93
N ARG A 172 3.31 -8.55 15.01
CA ARG A 172 3.04 -9.31 16.25
C ARG A 172 1.79 -8.85 17.01
N CYS A 173 1.19 -7.72 16.64
CA CYS A 173 0.00 -7.15 17.29
C CYS A 173 -1.31 -7.31 16.49
N VAL A 174 -1.33 -8.02 15.35
CA VAL A 174 -2.55 -8.24 14.55
C VAL A 174 -2.80 -9.74 14.33
N PRO A 175 -3.71 -10.40 15.07
CA PRO A 175 -4.01 -11.83 14.91
C PRO A 175 -4.73 -12.21 13.60
N LEU A 176 -4.90 -11.29 12.65
CA LEU A 176 -5.81 -11.47 11.51
C LEU A 176 -5.21 -11.17 10.13
N ALA A 177 -3.88 -11.18 10.04
CA ALA A 177 -3.17 -10.72 8.85
C ALA A 177 -3.23 -11.67 7.62
N HIS A 178 -4.09 -12.71 7.65
CA HIS A 178 -4.33 -13.60 6.50
C HIS A 178 -5.45 -13.14 5.55
N ALA A 179 -6.23 -12.09 5.86
CA ALA A 179 -7.49 -11.85 5.15
C ALA A 179 -7.71 -10.47 4.50
N ILE A 180 -6.71 -9.57 4.49
CA ILE A 180 -6.89 -8.16 4.03
C ILE A 180 -5.93 -7.81 2.86
N TRP A 181 -5.62 -8.78 2.00
CA TRP A 181 -4.59 -8.61 0.96
C TRP A 181 -5.06 -8.17 -0.45
N PRO A 182 -6.08 -7.31 -0.62
CA PRO A 182 -6.11 -6.55 -1.88
C PRO A 182 -6.30 -5.04 -1.81
N VAL A 183 -6.53 -4.40 -0.65
CA VAL A 183 -6.80 -2.95 -0.61
C VAL A 183 -6.19 -2.31 0.63
N CYS A 184 -4.95 -1.82 0.55
CA CYS A 184 -4.53 -0.66 1.35
C CYS A 184 -3.14 -0.13 0.93
N VAL A 185 -3.17 0.95 0.15
CA VAL A 185 -2.56 2.26 0.43
C VAL A 185 -1.06 2.28 0.80
N THR A 186 -0.31 2.92 -0.10
CA THR A 186 1.01 3.57 0.12
C THR A 186 0.80 4.64 1.16
N LEU A 187 1.71 4.79 2.12
CA LEU A 187 2.22 6.11 2.53
C LEU A 187 3.41 5.93 3.47
N SER A 188 4.46 6.66 3.14
CA SER A 188 5.81 6.57 3.68
C SER A 188 5.99 7.41 4.94
N SER A 189 7.04 7.12 5.72
CA SER A 189 7.94 8.18 6.16
C SER A 189 9.28 7.60 6.62
N ASN A 190 10.31 8.40 6.37
CA ASN A 190 11.72 8.09 6.29
C ASN A 190 12.46 8.33 7.62
N CYS A 191 13.70 7.82 7.66
CA CYS A 191 14.85 8.26 8.46
C CYS A 191 14.93 7.97 9.97
N ARG A 192 15.94 7.15 10.32
CA ARG A 192 17.05 7.59 11.19
C ARG A 192 18.26 6.63 11.09
N SER A 193 19.25 6.99 10.28
CA SER A 193 20.67 6.61 10.45
C SER A 193 21.55 7.14 9.31
N CYS A 194 21.86 8.44 9.36
CA CYS A 194 23.02 9.04 8.69
C CYS A 194 23.35 10.37 9.40
N VAL A 195 23.70 10.29 10.68
CA VAL A 195 24.46 11.33 11.39
C VAL A 195 25.41 10.60 12.33
N ARG A 196 26.58 10.25 11.80
CA ARG A 196 27.84 10.11 12.51
C ARG A 196 28.95 10.33 11.48
N SER A 197 29.35 11.59 11.34
CA SER A 197 30.65 12.16 10.94
C SER A 197 30.40 13.63 10.67
#